data_AF-A0A8S9KFE6-F1
#
_entry.id   AF-A0A8S9KFE6-F1
#
_cell.length_a   1.000
_cell.length_b   1.000
_cell.length_c   1.000
_cell.angle_alpha   90.00
_cell.angle_beta   90.00
_cell.angle_gamma   90.00
#
_symmetry.space_group_name_H-M   'P 1'
#
loop_
_entity.id
_entity.type
_entity.pdbx_description
1 polymer ?
#
loop_
_entity_poly.entity_id
_entity_poly.type
_entity_poly.pdbx_seq_one_letter_code
_entity_poly.pdbx_strand_id
1 'polypeptide(L)'
;MPNLVEKTGSRPPWVGLAAAAWVQIAAGTSSTFPLYSAALKSVLGFNQQQITILGVACDLGENLGLVPGYVSNKLPPWAMLLIGSTSCFLGYSVLWSSVNQIIHGLPFWLLFIALFFGTNSSSWFGTASLVTNMRNFPMSRGPVAGLIKGYIGLSGAAFTVIFSVLLHHSATNLLFFLMVGVPLLCLSLMYFVRPCVPATDNDPSEPVYFAFLLGSSILLAAYLVMTTVLNETKHKEGRGMLVT
;
A
#
# COMPACT_ATOMS: atom_id res chain seq x y z
N MET A 1 -25.45 8.63 21.40
CA MET A 1 -24.67 8.43 20.17
C MET A 1 -24.71 9.74 19.41
N PRO A 2 -23.59 10.41 19.08
CA PRO A 2 -23.66 11.62 18.27
C PRO A 2 -24.08 11.20 16.86
N ASN A 3 -25.25 11.67 16.43
CA ASN A 3 -25.69 11.58 15.04
C ASN A 3 -24.71 12.41 14.19
N LEU A 4 -23.81 11.72 13.48
CA LEU A 4 -23.02 12.35 12.43
C LEU A 4 -24.02 12.80 11.35
N VAL A 5 -24.16 14.11 11.18
CA VAL A 5 -24.96 14.70 10.10
C VAL A 5 -24.33 14.26 8.78
N GLU A 6 -24.92 13.25 8.14
CA GLU A 6 -24.48 12.73 6.85
C GLU A 6 -24.83 13.77 5.78
N LYS A 7 -23.80 14.51 5.33
CA LYS A 7 -23.92 15.40 4.16
C LYS A 7 -24.25 14.54 2.94
N THR A 8 -25.44 14.77 2.37
CA THR A 8 -25.93 14.13 1.14
C THR A 8 -24.96 14.39 -0.01
N GLY A 9 -24.06 13.45 -0.25
CA GLY A 9 -23.12 13.47 -1.37
C GLY A 9 -23.73 12.73 -2.56
N SER A 10 -24.04 13.46 -3.63
CA SER A 10 -24.52 12.96 -4.93
C SER A 10 -23.48 12.14 -5.71
N ARG A 11 -22.58 11.40 -5.04
CA ARG A 11 -21.45 10.73 -5.70
C ARG A 11 -21.68 9.22 -5.80
N PRO A 12 -21.50 8.64 -7.00
CA PRO A 12 -21.67 7.21 -7.18
C PRO A 12 -20.66 6.43 -6.32
N PRO A 13 -21.09 5.40 -5.57
CA PRO A 13 -20.24 4.65 -4.63
C PRO A 13 -19.06 3.95 -5.33
N TRP A 14 -19.19 3.71 -6.65
CA TRP A 14 -18.15 3.19 -7.54
C TRP A 14 -16.88 4.06 -7.61
N VAL A 15 -17.01 5.39 -7.49
CA VAL A 15 -15.83 6.29 -7.46
C VAL A 15 -15.02 6.08 -6.19
N GLY A 16 -15.70 5.85 -5.06
CA GLY A 16 -15.06 5.51 -3.79
C GLY A 16 -14.38 4.15 -3.83
N LEU A 17 -14.97 3.18 -4.53
CA LEU A 17 -14.39 1.85 -4.73
C LEU A 17 -13.14 1.89 -5.62
N ALA A 18 -13.17 2.65 -6.71
CA ALA A 18 -12.01 2.85 -7.58
C ALA A 18 -10.87 3.56 -6.84
N ALA A 19 -11.16 4.61 -6.07
CA ALA A 19 -10.16 5.27 -5.24
C ALA A 19 -9.58 4.33 -4.18
N ALA A 20 -10.41 3.48 -3.58
CA ALA A 20 -9.96 2.48 -2.63
C ALA A 20 -9.05 1.41 -3.27
N ALA A 21 -9.27 1.01 -4.52
CA ALA A 21 -8.37 0.11 -5.23
C ALA A 21 -6.93 0.69 -5.29
N TRP A 22 -6.81 1.97 -5.63
CA TRP A 22 -5.51 2.66 -5.64
C TRP A 22 -4.90 2.78 -4.25
N VAL A 23 -5.70 3.12 -3.23
CA VAL A 23 -5.24 3.16 -1.83
C VAL A 23 -4.80 1.76 -1.36
N GLN A 24 -5.43 0.69 -1.82
CA GLN A 24 -5.02 -0.69 -1.48
C GLN A 24 -3.72 -1.11 -2.13
N ILE A 25 -3.49 -0.72 -3.39
CA ILE A 25 -2.19 -0.92 -4.02
C ILE A 25 -1.13 -0.14 -3.23
N ALA A 26 -1.43 1.10 -2.83
CA ALA A 26 -0.55 1.94 -2.03
C ALA A 26 -0.29 1.36 -0.63
N ALA A 27 -1.28 0.71 -0.02
CA ALA A 27 -1.16 0.04 1.28
C ALA A 27 -0.17 -1.14 1.24
N GLY A 28 0.14 -1.67 0.07
CA GLY A 28 1.10 -2.77 -0.10
C GLY A 28 2.57 -2.47 0.22
N THR A 29 2.89 -1.38 0.91
CA THR A 29 4.27 -0.95 1.15
C THR A 29 5.08 -1.97 1.96
N SER A 30 4.45 -2.80 2.80
CA SER A 30 5.11 -3.87 3.56
C SER A 30 5.77 -4.92 2.66
N SER A 31 5.13 -5.24 1.53
CA SER A 31 5.66 -6.20 0.54
C SER A 31 6.93 -5.74 -0.18
N THR A 32 7.33 -4.47 -0.01
CA THR A 32 8.48 -3.88 -0.72
C THR A 32 9.81 -4.07 -0.01
N PHE A 33 9.83 -4.55 1.25
CA PHE A 33 11.06 -4.75 2.01
C PHE A 33 12.14 -5.57 1.26
N PRO A 34 11.80 -6.68 0.57
CA PRO A 34 12.78 -7.43 -0.20
C PRO A 34 13.50 -6.59 -1.28
N LEU A 35 12.83 -5.59 -1.86
CA LEU A 35 13.36 -4.79 -2.98
C LEU A 35 14.47 -3.83 -2.56
N TYR A 36 14.47 -3.33 -1.32
CA TYR A 36 15.50 -2.41 -0.81
C TYR A 36 16.36 -2.97 0.33
N SER A 37 16.00 -4.14 0.90
CA SER A 37 16.75 -4.77 2.00
C SER A 37 18.22 -5.04 1.66
N ALA A 38 18.53 -5.39 0.40
CA ALA A 38 19.89 -5.58 -0.06
C ALA A 38 20.73 -4.28 -0.02
N ALA A 39 20.11 -3.14 -0.34
CA ALA A 39 20.77 -1.83 -0.26
C ALA A 39 20.99 -1.42 1.20
N LEU A 40 20.02 -1.67 2.10
CA LEU A 40 20.22 -1.47 3.54
C LEU A 40 21.39 -2.30 4.06
N LYS A 41 21.50 -3.56 3.62
CA LYS A 41 22.59 -4.46 4.00
C LYS A 41 23.96 -3.92 3.57
N SER A 42 24.10 -3.55 2.28
CA SER A 42 25.38 -3.12 1.73
C SER A 42 25.80 -1.74 2.21
N VAL A 43 24.87 -0.79 2.28
CA VAL A 43 25.16 0.61 2.63
C VAL A 43 25.41 0.78 4.13
N LEU A 44 24.67 0.07 4.99
CA LEU A 44 24.81 0.18 6.45
C LEU A 44 25.74 -0.87 7.06
N GLY A 45 26.32 -1.75 6.23
CA GLY A 45 27.23 -2.81 6.68
C GLY A 45 26.56 -3.85 7.58
N PHE A 46 25.25 -4.06 7.41
CA PHE A 46 24.51 -5.00 8.25
C PHE A 46 24.76 -6.46 7.88
N ASN A 47 24.69 -7.31 8.90
CA ASN A 47 24.70 -8.76 8.70
C ASN A 47 23.28 -9.28 8.34
N GLN A 48 23.19 -10.56 7.97
CA GLN A 48 21.90 -11.15 7.58
C GLN A 48 20.89 -11.16 8.73
N GLN A 49 21.35 -11.41 9.96
CA GLN A 49 20.49 -11.44 11.15
C GLN A 49 19.82 -10.08 11.40
N GLN A 50 20.55 -8.98 11.27
CA GLN A 50 20.03 -7.63 11.40
C GLN A 50 18.96 -7.34 10.35
N ILE A 51 19.20 -7.71 9.09
CA ILE A 51 18.20 -7.56 8.02
C ILE A 51 16.96 -8.40 8.30
N THR A 52 17.11 -9.63 8.79
CA THR A 52 15.98 -10.48 9.19
C THR A 52 15.16 -9.84 10.31
N ILE A 53 15.81 -9.23 11.30
CA ILE A 53 15.11 -8.52 12.39
C ILE A 53 14.37 -7.28 11.85
N LEU A 54 14.93 -6.56 10.88
CA LEU A 54 14.21 -5.47 10.21
C LEU A 54 12.99 -5.98 9.41
N GLY A 55 13.07 -7.19 8.84
CA GLY A 55 11.91 -7.88 8.26
C GLY A 55 10.81 -8.12 9.29
N VAL A 56 11.17 -8.59 10.49
CA VAL A 56 10.21 -8.75 11.60
C VAL A 56 9.55 -7.42 11.97
N ALA A 57 10.29 -6.29 11.92
CA ALA A 57 9.71 -4.96 12.14
C ALA A 57 8.59 -4.65 11.12
N CYS A 58 8.79 -5.05 9.87
CA CYS A 58 7.80 -4.88 8.80
C CYS A 58 6.55 -5.73 9.06
N ASP A 59 6.75 -7.00 9.41
CA ASP A 59 5.66 -7.92 9.73
C ASP A 59 4.85 -7.40 10.92
N LEU A 60 5.52 -6.92 11.99
CA LEU A 60 4.84 -6.33 13.14
C LEU A 60 4.05 -5.07 12.77
N GLY A 61 4.63 -4.19 11.95
CA GLY A 61 3.97 -2.96 11.52
C GLY A 61 2.66 -3.24 10.76
N GLU A 62 2.71 -4.14 9.78
CA GLU A 62 1.54 -4.51 8.97
C GLU A 62 0.45 -5.25 9.78
N ASN A 63 0.85 -6.12 10.72
CA ASN A 63 -0.10 -6.93 11.48
C ASN A 63 -0.80 -6.18 12.62
N LEU A 64 -0.39 -4.95 12.95
CA LEU A 64 -1.06 -4.11 13.95
C LEU A 64 -2.33 -3.41 13.44
N GLY A 65 -3.05 -4.06 12.53
CA GLY A 65 -4.35 -3.61 12.01
C GLY A 65 -5.47 -3.52 13.05
N LEU A 66 -5.29 -4.09 14.24
CA LEU A 66 -6.25 -3.98 15.34
C LEU A 66 -6.50 -2.52 15.76
N VAL A 67 -5.45 -1.70 15.80
CA VAL A 67 -5.56 -0.29 16.20
C VAL A 67 -6.36 0.52 15.17
N PRO A 68 -6.01 0.53 13.86
CA PRO A 68 -6.84 1.11 12.83
C PRO A 68 -8.28 0.56 12.83
N GLY A 69 -8.44 -0.75 13.06
CA GLY A 69 -9.75 -1.42 13.13
C GLY A 69 -10.65 -0.81 14.21
N TYR A 70 -10.16 -0.72 15.44
CA TYR A 70 -10.88 -0.08 16.54
C TYR A 70 -11.19 1.39 16.26
N VAL A 71 -10.20 2.13 15.73
CA VAL A 71 -10.29 3.56 15.48
C VAL A 71 -11.22 3.89 14.29
N SER A 72 -11.42 2.97 13.34
CA SER A 72 -12.29 3.15 12.16
C SER A 72 -13.77 3.40 12.45
N ASN A 73 -14.22 3.07 13.65
CA ASN A 73 -15.58 3.35 14.12
C ASN A 73 -15.70 4.72 14.79
N LYS A 74 -14.57 5.35 15.14
CA LYS A 74 -14.50 6.64 15.85
C LYS A 74 -14.01 7.78 14.98
N LEU A 75 -13.07 7.52 14.08
CA LEU A 75 -12.50 8.54 13.20
C LEU A 75 -13.08 8.45 11.78
N PRO A 76 -13.21 9.59 11.10
CA PRO A 76 -13.57 9.60 9.69
C PRO A 76 -12.41 9.02 8.84
N PRO A 77 -12.69 8.44 7.66
CA PRO A 77 -11.67 7.78 6.83
C PRO A 77 -10.51 8.70 6.45
N TRP A 78 -10.82 9.99 6.25
CA TRP A 78 -9.83 11.00 5.91
C TRP A 78 -8.76 11.16 7.00
N ALA A 79 -9.16 11.11 8.27
CA ALA A 79 -8.22 11.24 9.39
C ALA A 79 -7.33 10.00 9.50
N MET A 80 -7.87 8.82 9.22
CA MET A 80 -7.08 7.59 9.17
C MET A 80 -6.03 7.62 8.03
N LEU A 81 -6.42 8.11 6.85
CA LEU A 81 -5.49 8.30 5.73
C LEU A 81 -4.39 9.32 6.07
N LEU A 82 -4.71 10.41 6.78
CA LEU A 82 -3.69 11.35 7.26
C LEU A 82 -2.70 10.70 8.23
N ILE A 83 -3.18 9.91 9.18
CA ILE A 83 -2.32 9.18 10.14
C ILE A 83 -1.39 8.23 9.37
N GLY A 84 -1.95 7.44 8.45
CA GLY A 84 -1.16 6.55 7.59
C GLY A 84 -0.15 7.29 6.73
N SER A 85 -0.53 8.39 6.08
CA SER A 85 0.39 9.19 5.23
C SER A 85 1.52 9.81 6.05
N THR A 86 1.23 10.25 7.27
CA THR A 86 2.23 10.81 8.18
C THR A 86 3.19 9.72 8.65
N SER A 87 2.69 8.55 9.08
CA SER A 87 3.55 7.45 9.52
C SER A 87 4.40 6.87 8.39
N CYS A 88 3.83 6.80 7.18
CA CYS A 88 4.52 6.40 5.95
C CYS A 88 5.67 7.36 5.62
N PHE A 89 5.38 8.67 5.55
CA PHE A 89 6.39 9.69 5.28
C PHE A 89 7.51 9.66 6.32
N LEU A 90 7.18 9.65 7.62
CA LEU A 90 8.17 9.64 8.68
C LEU A 90 9.03 8.37 8.66
N GLY A 91 8.41 7.19 8.54
CA GLY A 91 9.15 5.92 8.53
C GLY A 91 10.11 5.81 7.33
N TYR A 92 9.62 6.08 6.12
CA TYR A 92 10.43 5.97 4.91
C TYR A 92 11.42 7.13 4.75
N SER A 93 11.19 8.30 5.36
CA SER A 93 12.17 9.39 5.35
C SER A 93 13.46 9.02 6.05
N VAL A 94 13.38 8.37 7.22
CA VAL A 94 14.57 7.88 7.94
C VAL A 94 15.32 6.86 7.08
N LEU A 95 14.61 5.90 6.48
CA LEU A 95 15.22 4.90 5.60
C LEU A 95 15.88 5.51 4.37
N TRP A 96 15.20 6.43 3.69
CA TRP A 96 15.72 7.12 2.52
C TRP A 96 16.98 7.92 2.88
N SER A 97 16.98 8.64 4.00
CA SER A 97 18.15 9.37 4.47
C SER A 97 19.31 8.46 4.87
N SER A 98 19.03 7.30 5.47
CA SER A 98 20.06 6.29 5.80
C SER A 98 20.69 5.68 4.55
N VAL A 99 19.90 5.34 3.53
CA VAL A 99 20.45 4.78 2.28
C VAL A 99 21.21 5.84 1.48
N ASN A 100 20.80 7.10 1.51
CA ASN A 100 21.57 8.20 0.90
C ASN A 100 22.80 8.63 1.70
N GLN A 101 23.07 8.02 2.86
CA GLN A 101 24.17 8.44 3.75
C GLN A 101 24.10 9.92 4.15
N ILE A 102 22.90 10.49 4.20
CA ILE A 102 22.69 11.86 4.70
C ILE A 102 22.86 11.88 6.23
N ILE A 103 22.36 10.84 6.89
CA ILE A 103 22.49 10.65 8.33
C ILE A 103 23.43 9.47 8.57
N HIS A 104 24.59 9.74 9.16
CA HIS A 104 25.57 8.74 9.53
C HIS A 104 25.35 8.24 10.97
N GLY A 105 25.65 6.97 11.23
CA GLY A 105 25.67 6.41 12.59
C GLY A 105 24.30 6.21 13.24
N LEU A 106 23.23 6.03 12.44
CA LEU A 106 21.88 5.80 12.95
C LEU A 106 21.83 4.46 13.73
N PRO A 107 21.41 4.45 15.02
CA PRO A 107 21.35 3.23 15.79
C PRO A 107 20.29 2.28 15.24
N PHE A 108 20.58 0.98 15.28
CA PHE A 108 19.72 -0.08 14.72
C PHE A 108 18.27 -0.02 15.21
N TRP A 109 18.05 0.30 16.50
CA TRP A 109 16.70 0.38 17.06
C TRP A 109 15.85 1.50 16.42
N LEU A 110 16.46 2.63 16.03
CA LEU A 110 15.73 3.70 15.36
C LEU A 110 15.30 3.29 13.95
N LEU A 111 16.13 2.52 13.24
CA LEU A 111 15.75 1.94 11.93
C LEU A 111 14.62 0.92 12.07
N PHE A 112 14.67 0.10 13.13
CA PHE A 112 13.59 -0.83 13.46
C PHE A 112 12.27 -0.09 13.69
N ILE A 113 12.28 0.97 14.52
CA ILE A 113 11.10 1.79 14.78
C ILE A 113 10.62 2.50 13.51
N ALA A 114 11.52 3.05 12.71
CA ALA A 114 11.17 3.72 11.46
C ALA A 114 10.48 2.77 10.47
N LEU A 115 11.01 1.55 10.31
CA LEU A 115 10.38 0.51 9.49
C LEU A 115 9.03 0.09 10.03
N PHE A 116 8.92 -0.10 11.34
CA PHE A 116 7.67 -0.41 11.99
C PHE A 116 6.60 0.65 11.71
N PHE A 117 6.91 1.94 11.87
CA PHE A 117 5.96 3.02 11.58
C PHE A 117 5.65 3.16 10.09
N GLY A 118 6.68 3.04 9.24
CA GLY A 118 6.55 3.10 7.79
C GLY A 118 5.63 2.00 7.27
N THR A 119 5.81 0.77 7.75
CA THR A 119 4.95 -0.37 7.39
C THR A 119 3.60 -0.32 8.07
N ASN A 120 3.48 0.19 9.31
CA ASN A 120 2.17 0.36 9.96
C ASN A 120 1.21 1.28 9.20
N SER A 121 1.74 2.17 8.35
CA SER A 121 0.91 2.96 7.43
C SER A 121 0.00 2.10 6.54
N SER A 122 0.44 0.90 6.15
CA SER A 122 -0.35 -0.06 5.35
C SER A 122 -1.66 -0.41 6.03
N SER A 123 -1.62 -0.66 7.35
CA SER A 123 -2.79 -1.03 8.13
C SER A 123 -3.80 0.11 8.23
N TRP A 124 -3.33 1.36 8.31
CA TRP A 124 -4.20 2.55 8.29
C TRP A 124 -4.90 2.74 6.95
N PHE A 125 -4.13 2.71 5.85
CA PHE A 125 -4.67 2.82 4.49
C PHE A 125 -5.65 1.69 4.18
N GLY A 126 -5.23 0.46 4.49
CA GLY A 126 -5.99 -0.78 4.35
C GLY A 126 -7.35 -0.71 5.03
N THR A 127 -7.35 -0.33 6.31
CA THR A 127 -8.57 -0.30 7.11
C THR A 127 -9.49 0.85 6.70
N ALA A 128 -8.93 2.03 6.43
CA ALA A 128 -9.72 3.19 6.03
C ALA A 128 -10.49 2.92 4.73
N SER A 129 -9.82 2.32 3.73
CA SER A 129 -10.43 2.01 2.44
C SER A 129 -11.47 0.88 2.55
N LEU A 130 -11.13 -0.19 3.29
CA LEU A 130 -11.98 -1.38 3.44
C LEU A 130 -13.27 -1.07 4.20
N VAL A 131 -13.15 -0.46 5.38
CA VAL A 131 -14.31 -0.17 6.24
C VAL A 131 -15.25 0.83 5.57
N THR A 132 -14.71 1.83 4.87
CA THR A 132 -15.52 2.80 4.13
C THR A 132 -16.33 2.13 3.02
N ASN A 133 -15.70 1.27 2.22
CA ASN A 133 -16.40 0.63 1.10
C ASN A 133 -17.38 -0.46 1.54
N MET A 134 -17.11 -1.17 2.64
CA MET A 134 -18.10 -2.08 3.24
C MET A 134 -19.34 -1.33 3.76
N ARG A 135 -19.19 -0.06 4.16
CA ARG A 135 -20.33 0.82 4.52
C ARG A 135 -21.05 1.34 3.27
N ASN A 136 -20.33 1.64 2.18
CA ASN A 136 -20.91 2.10 0.92
C ASN A 136 -21.73 1.03 0.20
N PHE A 137 -21.36 -0.25 0.34
CA PHE A 137 -22.03 -1.40 -0.29
C PHE A 137 -22.50 -2.41 0.77
N PRO A 138 -23.59 -2.11 1.51
CA PRO A 138 -24.03 -2.96 2.61
C PRO A 138 -24.56 -4.33 2.15
N MET A 139 -25.07 -4.44 0.91
CA MET A 139 -25.60 -5.68 0.34
C MET A 139 -24.51 -6.57 -0.30
N SER A 140 -23.41 -5.99 -0.78
CA SER A 140 -22.30 -6.69 -1.44
C SER A 140 -20.98 -6.61 -0.69
N ARG A 141 -21.01 -6.69 0.65
CA ARG A 141 -19.80 -6.59 1.49
C ARG A 141 -18.75 -7.65 1.17
N GLY A 142 -19.18 -8.87 0.81
CA GLY A 142 -18.29 -9.98 0.46
C GLY A 142 -17.45 -9.68 -0.79
N PRO A 143 -18.08 -9.44 -1.97
CA PRO A 143 -17.36 -9.06 -3.19
C PRO A 143 -16.46 -7.83 -3.02
N VAL A 144 -16.92 -6.79 -2.32
CA VAL A 144 -16.13 -5.58 -2.06
C VAL A 144 -14.89 -5.88 -1.22
N ALA A 145 -15.05 -6.60 -0.12
CA ALA A 145 -13.92 -6.99 0.72
C ALA A 145 -12.93 -7.89 -0.06
N GLY A 146 -13.45 -8.79 -0.90
CA GLY A 146 -12.65 -9.64 -1.78
C GLY A 146 -11.82 -8.83 -2.78
N LEU A 147 -12.43 -7.85 -3.47
CA LEU A 147 -11.73 -6.98 -4.41
C LEU A 147 -10.66 -6.12 -3.74
N ILE A 148 -11.01 -5.45 -2.64
CA ILE A 148 -10.09 -4.58 -1.89
C ILE A 148 -8.91 -5.38 -1.33
N LYS A 149 -9.15 -6.58 -0.81
CA LYS A 149 -8.06 -7.49 -0.41
C LYS A 149 -7.29 -8.04 -1.61
N GLY A 150 -7.95 -8.26 -2.74
CA GLY A 150 -7.27 -8.63 -3.99
C GLY A 150 -6.23 -7.60 -4.39
N TYR A 151 -6.57 -6.31 -4.39
CA TYR A 151 -5.64 -5.24 -4.73
C TYR A 151 -4.43 -5.14 -3.79
N ILE A 152 -4.59 -5.47 -2.50
CA ILE A 152 -3.44 -5.58 -1.58
C ILE A 152 -2.56 -6.79 -1.88
N GLY A 153 -3.10 -7.85 -2.46
CA GLY A 153 -2.31 -8.99 -2.97
C GLY A 153 -1.56 -8.63 -4.25
N LEU A 154 -2.19 -7.87 -5.16
CA LEU A 154 -1.58 -7.41 -6.41
C LEU A 154 -0.46 -6.37 -6.19
N SER A 155 -0.47 -5.66 -5.07
CA SER A 155 0.45 -4.55 -4.81
C SER A 155 1.92 -4.97 -4.86
N GLY A 156 2.27 -6.17 -4.39
CA GLY A 156 3.65 -6.66 -4.41
C GLY A 156 4.21 -6.75 -5.84
N ALA A 157 3.40 -7.27 -6.77
CA ALA A 157 3.76 -7.30 -8.18
C ALA A 157 3.80 -5.88 -8.78
N ALA A 158 2.83 -5.02 -8.43
CA ALA A 158 2.82 -3.63 -8.89
C ALA A 158 4.08 -2.85 -8.46
N PHE A 159 4.49 -2.94 -7.18
CA PHE A 159 5.71 -2.32 -6.68
C PHE A 159 6.96 -2.92 -7.32
N THR A 160 6.98 -4.22 -7.60
CA THR A 160 8.10 -4.86 -8.31
C THR A 160 8.23 -4.34 -9.74
N VAL A 161 7.11 -4.17 -10.46
CA VAL A 161 7.10 -3.55 -11.79
C VAL A 161 7.57 -2.09 -11.71
N ILE A 162 7.08 -1.31 -10.74
CA ILE A 162 7.54 0.07 -10.54
C ILE A 162 9.06 0.08 -10.29
N PHE A 163 9.56 -0.77 -9.40
CA PHE A 163 10.97 -0.87 -9.05
C PHE A 163 11.86 -1.24 -10.25
N SER A 164 11.46 -2.26 -11.02
CA SER A 164 12.25 -2.76 -12.14
C SER A 164 12.17 -1.86 -13.38
N VAL A 165 10.95 -1.46 -13.77
CA VAL A 165 10.71 -0.73 -15.02
C VAL A 165 10.91 0.77 -14.88
N LEU A 166 10.26 1.38 -13.88
CA LEU A 166 10.24 2.84 -13.74
C LEU A 166 11.44 3.36 -12.95
N LEU A 167 11.89 2.61 -11.95
CA LEU A 167 12.96 3.04 -11.04
C LEU A 167 14.31 2.38 -11.34
N HIS A 168 14.41 1.60 -12.43
CA HIS A 168 15.64 0.97 -12.90
C HIS A 168 16.41 0.22 -11.80
N HIS A 169 15.71 -0.54 -10.96
CA HIS A 169 16.26 -1.28 -9.82
C HIS A 169 16.98 -0.41 -8.75
N SER A 170 16.67 0.89 -8.68
CA SER A 170 17.23 1.79 -7.66
C SER A 170 16.43 1.73 -6.35
N ALA A 171 17.05 1.19 -5.31
CA ALA A 171 16.47 1.13 -3.96
C ALA A 171 16.23 2.53 -3.37
N THR A 172 17.11 3.49 -3.65
CA THR A 172 16.97 4.88 -3.23
C THR A 172 15.74 5.54 -3.84
N ASN A 173 15.52 5.34 -5.14
CA ASN A 173 14.35 5.88 -5.83
C ASN A 173 13.06 5.22 -5.34
N LEU A 174 13.11 3.92 -5.01
CA LEU A 174 11.98 3.21 -4.40
C LEU A 174 11.64 3.78 -3.03
N LEU A 175 12.63 3.96 -2.16
CA LEU A 175 12.43 4.56 -0.84
C LEU A 175 11.90 5.99 -0.95
N PHE A 176 12.34 6.77 -1.94
CA PHE A 176 11.78 8.09 -2.23
C PHE A 176 10.30 8.01 -2.66
N PHE A 177 9.96 7.06 -3.54
CA PHE A 177 8.59 6.81 -3.96
C PHE A 177 7.69 6.39 -2.79
N LEU A 178 8.18 5.56 -1.88
CA LEU A 178 7.46 5.19 -0.65
C LEU A 178 7.34 6.36 0.32
N MET A 179 8.37 7.20 0.44
CA MET A 179 8.37 8.38 1.30
C MET A 179 7.39 9.45 0.83
N VAL A 180 7.32 9.75 -0.47
CA VAL A 180 6.56 10.89 -1.01
C VAL A 180 5.42 10.44 -1.90
N GLY A 181 5.68 9.54 -2.84
CA GLY A 181 4.70 9.09 -3.82
C GLY A 181 3.48 8.43 -3.19
N VAL A 182 3.69 7.47 -2.28
CA VAL A 182 2.60 6.77 -1.59
C VAL A 182 1.78 7.72 -0.70
N PRO A 183 2.38 8.54 0.20
CA PRO A 183 1.61 9.51 0.97
C PRO A 183 0.84 10.51 0.13
N LEU A 184 1.44 11.07 -0.93
CA LEU A 184 0.74 12.00 -1.83
C LEU A 184 -0.43 11.35 -2.55
N LEU A 185 -0.27 10.10 -3.01
CA LEU A 185 -1.36 9.33 -3.60
C LEU A 185 -2.52 9.17 -2.61
N CYS A 186 -2.23 8.72 -1.38
CA CYS A 186 -3.26 8.56 -0.34
C CYS A 186 -3.93 9.89 0.04
N LEU A 187 -3.17 10.98 0.12
CA LEU A 187 -3.70 12.33 0.38
C LEU A 187 -4.58 12.83 -0.75
N SER A 188 -4.21 12.59 -2.01
CA SER A 188 -5.02 12.97 -3.17
C SER A 188 -6.34 12.20 -3.23
N LEU A 189 -6.31 10.91 -2.85
CA LEU A 189 -7.47 10.02 -2.86
C LEU A 189 -8.38 10.16 -1.64
N MET A 190 -7.90 10.84 -0.59
CA MET A 190 -8.62 11.11 0.65
C MET A 190 -9.98 11.80 0.44
N TYR A 191 -10.10 12.60 -0.62
CA TYR A 191 -11.36 13.25 -0.98
C TYR A 191 -12.39 12.29 -1.59
N PHE A 192 -11.92 11.24 -2.26
CA PHE A 192 -12.75 10.24 -2.95
C PHE A 192 -13.14 9.07 -2.04
N VAL A 193 -12.29 8.70 -1.07
CA VAL A 193 -12.61 7.67 -0.06
C VAL A 193 -13.48 8.29 1.05
N ARG A 194 -14.78 8.42 0.76
CA ARG A 194 -15.78 8.91 1.73
C ARG A 194 -16.96 7.95 1.83
N PRO A 195 -17.62 7.88 3.01
CA PRO A 195 -18.91 7.23 3.12
C PRO A 195 -19.90 7.92 2.18
N CYS A 196 -20.52 7.15 1.30
CA CYS A 196 -21.68 7.56 0.52
C CYS A 196 -22.94 6.98 1.18
N VAL A 197 -24.06 7.68 1.06
CA VAL A 197 -25.35 7.12 1.47
C VAL A 197 -25.59 5.85 0.64
N PRO A 198 -25.79 4.69 1.27
CA PRO A 198 -25.99 3.45 0.54
C PRO A 198 -27.27 3.58 -0.30
N ALA A 199 -27.18 3.23 -1.60
CA ALA A 199 -28.37 3.09 -2.43
C ALA A 199 -29.29 2.07 -1.74
N THR A 200 -30.49 2.51 -1.39
CA THR A 200 -31.46 1.68 -0.64
C THR A 200 -32.12 0.63 -1.54
N ASP A 201 -31.99 0.80 -2.86
CA ASP A 201 -32.49 -0.12 -3.87
C ASP A 201 -31.39 -1.06 -4.37
N ASN A 202 -31.72 -2.35 -4.47
CA ASN A 202 -30.89 -3.35 -5.15
C ASN A 202 -30.79 -2.98 -6.64
N ASP A 203 -29.66 -2.38 -7.05
CA ASP A 203 -29.36 -2.19 -8.46
C ASP A 203 -29.08 -3.57 -9.11
N PRO A 204 -29.94 -4.06 -10.03
CA PRO A 204 -29.76 -5.37 -10.65
C PRO A 204 -28.48 -5.47 -11.50
N SER A 205 -27.84 -4.34 -11.83
CA SER A 205 -26.58 -4.30 -12.58
C SER A 205 -25.33 -4.40 -11.69
N GLU A 206 -25.46 -4.30 -10.38
CA GLU A 206 -24.36 -4.37 -9.41
C GLU A 206 -23.51 -5.66 -9.52
N PRO A 207 -24.09 -6.88 -9.64
CA PRO A 207 -23.31 -8.10 -9.83
C PRO A 207 -22.49 -8.12 -11.12
N VAL A 208 -23.00 -7.50 -12.19
CA VAL A 208 -22.31 -7.42 -13.49
C VAL A 208 -21.10 -6.50 -13.39
N TYR A 209 -21.22 -5.36 -12.72
CA TYR A 209 -20.08 -4.47 -12.45
C TYR A 209 -19.02 -5.16 -11.61
N PHE A 210 -19.41 -5.91 -10.57
CA PHE A 210 -18.45 -6.68 -9.78
C PHE A 210 -17.76 -7.77 -10.60
N ALA A 211 -18.47 -8.50 -11.45
CA ALA A 211 -17.88 -9.49 -12.35
C ALA A 211 -16.88 -8.85 -13.33
N PHE A 212 -17.20 -7.67 -13.89
CA PHE A 212 -16.30 -6.91 -14.74
C PHE A 212 -15.04 -6.43 -13.99
N LEU A 213 -15.19 -5.89 -12.78
CA LEU A 213 -14.07 -5.47 -11.94
C LEU A 213 -13.17 -6.65 -11.55
N LEU A 214 -13.75 -7.79 -11.21
CA LEU A 214 -13.01 -9.03 -10.95
C LEU A 214 -12.24 -9.49 -12.19
N GLY A 215 -12.91 -9.55 -13.35
CA GLY A 215 -12.29 -9.94 -14.61
C GLY A 215 -11.12 -9.02 -15.00
N SER A 216 -11.32 -7.70 -14.93
CA SER A 216 -10.25 -6.72 -15.20
C SER A 216 -9.09 -6.81 -14.20
N SER A 217 -9.38 -7.12 -12.93
CA SER A 217 -8.35 -7.33 -11.89
C SER A 217 -7.51 -8.59 -12.15
N ILE A 218 -8.13 -9.68 -12.62
CA ILE A 218 -7.42 -10.91 -13.00
C ILE A 218 -6.50 -10.64 -14.20
N LEU A 219 -6.99 -9.92 -15.21
CA LEU A 219 -6.18 -9.53 -16.38
C LEU A 219 -5.00 -8.64 -15.96
N LEU A 220 -5.23 -7.66 -15.08
CA LEU A 220 -4.18 -6.80 -14.54
C LEU A 220 -3.14 -7.63 -13.76
N ALA A 221 -3.58 -8.58 -12.92
CA ALA A 221 -2.68 -9.47 -12.19
C ALA A 221 -1.80 -10.30 -13.14
N ALA A 222 -2.41 -10.91 -14.17
CA ALA A 222 -1.68 -11.69 -15.17
C ALA A 222 -0.65 -10.83 -15.91
N TYR A 223 -1.02 -9.60 -16.29
CA TYR A 223 -0.10 -8.64 -16.91
C TYR A 223 1.07 -8.26 -15.99
N LEU A 224 0.80 -7.95 -14.72
CA LEU A 224 1.85 -7.59 -13.75
C LEU A 224 2.81 -8.76 -13.51
N VAL A 225 2.31 -9.99 -13.40
CA VAL A 225 3.17 -11.18 -13.24
C VAL A 225 4.01 -11.40 -14.50
N MET A 226 3.41 -11.36 -15.68
CA MET A 226 4.13 -11.55 -16.95
C MET A 226 5.23 -10.52 -17.13
N THR A 227 4.94 -9.24 -16.90
CA THR A 227 5.93 -8.15 -17.00
C THR A 227 7.04 -8.30 -15.97
N THR A 228 6.72 -8.68 -14.72
CA THR A 228 7.72 -8.96 -13.68
C THR A 228 8.66 -10.07 -14.12
N VAL A 229 8.12 -11.21 -14.56
CA VAL A 229 8.93 -12.36 -15.00
C VAL A 229 9.83 -11.98 -16.18
N LEU A 230 9.28 -11.30 -17.21
CA LEU A 230 10.03 -10.90 -18.39
C LEU A 230 11.15 -9.90 -18.10
N ASN A 231 10.94 -8.96 -17.18
CA ASN A 231 11.96 -7.99 -16.83
C ASN A 231 13.07 -8.61 -15.99
N GLU A 232 12.71 -9.48 -15.03
CA GLU A 232 13.69 -10.19 -14.21
C GLU A 232 14.55 -11.16 -15.03
N THR A 233 13.99 -11.86 -16.03
CA THR A 233 14.77 -12.72 -16.92
C THR A 233 15.76 -11.91 -17.76
N LYS A 234 15.30 -10.85 -18.43
CA LYS A 234 16.16 -9.96 -19.23
C LYS A 234 17.28 -9.34 -18.41
N HIS A 235 16.98 -8.90 -17.19
CA HIS A 235 17.97 -8.29 -16.30
C HIS A 235 19.03 -9.31 -15.84
N LYS A 236 18.66 -10.58 -15.63
CA LYS A 236 19.62 -11.65 -15.33
C LYS A 236 20.48 -12.01 -16.53
N GLU A 237 19.90 -12.12 -17.72
CA GLU A 237 20.63 -12.39 -18.96
C GLU A 237 21.65 -11.29 -19.28
N GLY A 238 21.26 -10.02 -19.15
CA GLY A 238 22.15 -8.88 -19.34
C GLY A 238 23.33 -8.86 -18.37
N ARG A 239 23.12 -9.25 -17.10
CA ARG A 239 24.22 -9.42 -16.14
C ARG A 239 25.10 -10.63 -16.45
N GLY A 240 24.53 -11.73 -16.95
CA GLY A 240 25.29 -12.92 -17.34
C GLY A 240 26.27 -12.65 -18.49
N MET A 241 25.87 -11.84 -19.46
CA MET A 241 26.74 -11.45 -20.60
C MET A 241 27.85 -10.44 -20.25
N LEU A 242 27.73 -9.71 -19.14
CA LEU A 242 28.75 -8.74 -18.69
C LEU A 242 29.84 -9.38 -17.80
N VAL A 243 29.69 -10.64 -17.41
CA VAL A 243 30.58 -11.36 -16.49
C VAL A 243 31.39 -12.47 -17.21
N THR A 244 31.23 -12.59 -18.53
CA THR A 244 32.01 -13.45 -19.43
C THR A 244 32.89 -12.62 -20.34
#